data_AF-A0A1X0ZIE4-F1
#
_entry.id   AF-A0A1X0ZIE4-F1
#
_cell.length_a   1.000
_cell.length_b   1.000
_cell.length_c   1.000
_cell.angle_alpha   90.00
_cell.angle_beta   90.00
_cell.angle_gamma   90.00
#
_symmetry.space_group_name_H-M   'P 1'
#
loop_
_entity.id
_entity.type
_entity.pdbx_description
1 polymer ?
#
loop_
_entity_poly.entity_id
_entity_poly.type
_entity_poly.pdbx_seq_one_letter_code
_entity_poly.pdbx_strand_id
1 'polypeptide(L)'
;MKAPVMLGLLAAALAGCGNIAAVKSFNTPYGSPIGGDTARLRVIADGMVRAVPEKDCVDWYSPGAGVIAVPTKGFADRNGETLGMPASVSAQAGDAVSEVLVPAGKPFTLHFLDGGRSAGYDTVQNCLGMFSFVPQKGADYELVVHGYSACGGTLKRLDKAEDVARRKADYCSAMANF
;
A
#
# COMPACT_ATOMS: atom_id res chain seq x y z
N MET A 1 12.80 48.27 -15.18
CA MET A 1 13.08 46.84 -15.38
C MET A 1 12.88 46.10 -14.05
N LYS A 2 11.69 45.56 -13.78
CA LYS A 2 11.36 44.79 -12.56
C LYS A 2 10.38 43.67 -12.94
N ALA A 3 10.88 42.67 -13.64
CA ALA A 3 10.08 41.53 -14.11
C ALA A 3 10.65 40.13 -13.79
N PRO A 4 11.93 39.90 -13.39
CA PRO A 4 12.41 38.52 -13.24
C PRO A 4 12.12 37.90 -11.87
N VAL A 5 11.85 38.70 -10.83
CA VAL A 5 11.72 38.20 -9.44
C VAL A 5 10.37 37.50 -9.19
N MET A 6 9.31 37.91 -9.90
CA MET A 6 7.97 37.32 -9.72
C MET A 6 7.85 35.92 -10.34
N LEU A 7 8.63 35.62 -11.38
CA LEU A 7 8.58 34.33 -12.08
C LEU A 7 9.27 33.20 -11.28
N GLY A 8 10.31 33.54 -10.52
CA GLY A 8 11.04 32.57 -9.68
C GLY A 8 10.25 32.11 -8.44
N LEU A 9 9.46 33.00 -7.82
CA LEU A 9 8.64 32.64 -6.66
C LEU A 9 7.46 31.72 -7.03
N LEU A 10 6.87 31.89 -8.21
CA LEU A 10 5.82 30.98 -8.68
C LEU A 10 6.36 29.57 -8.95
N ALA A 11 7.55 29.45 -9.54
CA ALA A 11 8.16 28.16 -9.84
C ALA A 11 8.54 27.37 -8.56
N ALA A 12 9.01 28.05 -7.52
CA ALA A 12 9.30 27.44 -6.22
C ALA A 12 8.04 26.99 -5.46
N ALA A 13 6.92 27.72 -5.62
CA ALA A 13 5.65 27.34 -5.02
C ALA A 13 5.02 26.08 -5.67
N LEU A 14 5.20 25.86 -6.97
CA LEU A 14 4.70 24.65 -7.65
C LEU A 14 5.52 23.39 -7.35
N ALA A 15 6.82 23.51 -7.04
CA ALA A 15 7.65 22.37 -6.66
C ALA A 15 7.25 21.76 -5.30
N GLY A 16 6.57 22.53 -4.43
CA GLY A 16 6.10 22.07 -3.13
C GLY A 16 4.85 21.20 -3.16
N CYS A 17 4.07 21.21 -4.25
CA CYS A 17 2.81 20.46 -4.34
C CYS A 17 2.99 18.99 -4.76
N GLY A 18 4.13 18.64 -5.39
CA GLY A 18 4.40 17.27 -5.85
C GLY A 18 4.58 16.26 -4.71
N ASN A 19 4.99 16.70 -3.52
CA ASN A 19 5.25 15.84 -2.36
C ASN A 19 4.03 15.64 -1.45
N ILE A 20 2.94 16.41 -1.66
CA ILE A 20 1.80 16.39 -0.74
C ILE A 20 1.08 15.04 -0.79
N ALA A 21 0.98 14.41 -1.95
CA ALA A 21 0.24 13.15 -2.08
C ALA A 21 0.94 11.95 -1.47
N ALA A 22 2.26 11.79 -1.62
CA ALA A 22 2.96 10.72 -0.93
C ALA A 22 2.92 10.92 0.59
N VAL A 23 3.21 12.12 1.10
CA VAL A 23 3.10 12.43 2.54
C VAL A 23 1.66 12.19 3.04
N LYS A 24 0.66 12.57 2.25
CA LYS A 24 -0.75 12.30 2.55
C LYS A 24 -1.05 10.81 2.58
N SER A 25 -0.47 10.01 1.69
CA SER A 25 -0.71 8.56 1.64
C SER A 25 -0.24 7.81 2.90
N PHE A 26 0.76 8.34 3.61
CA PHE A 26 1.19 7.83 4.91
C PHE A 26 0.22 8.22 6.05
N ASN A 27 -0.52 9.31 5.86
CA ASN A 27 -1.43 9.91 6.83
C ASN A 27 -2.91 9.75 6.46
N THR A 28 -3.22 8.90 5.47
CA THR A 28 -4.59 8.62 5.03
C THR A 28 -4.82 7.11 5.10
N PRO A 29 -5.84 6.64 5.83
CA PRO A 29 -6.18 5.24 5.82
C PRO A 29 -6.78 4.86 4.47
N TYR A 30 -6.53 3.64 4.02
CA TYR A 30 -7.10 3.11 2.80
C TYR A 30 -8.64 3.22 2.82
N GLY A 31 -9.20 3.68 1.71
CA GLY A 31 -10.64 3.87 1.54
C GLY A 31 -11.29 2.63 0.94
N SER A 32 -11.84 1.75 1.79
CA SER A 32 -12.67 0.63 1.35
C SER A 32 -13.80 1.10 0.40
N PRO A 33 -14.09 0.38 -0.70
CA PRO A 33 -15.17 0.75 -1.62
C PRO A 33 -16.52 0.84 -0.89
N ILE A 34 -17.27 1.91 -1.18
CA ILE A 34 -18.61 2.15 -0.60
C ILE A 34 -19.75 1.51 -1.42
N GLY A 35 -19.43 0.90 -2.56
CA GLY A 35 -20.39 0.26 -3.46
C GLY A 35 -19.72 -0.47 -4.61
N GLY A 36 -20.51 -1.22 -5.38
CA GLY A 36 -20.03 -2.08 -6.47
C GLY A 36 -19.64 -3.48 -6.01
N ASP A 37 -19.07 -4.26 -6.93
CA ASP A 37 -18.59 -5.60 -6.63
C ASP A 37 -17.27 -5.53 -5.84
N THR A 38 -17.21 -6.23 -4.71
CA THR A 38 -16.05 -6.23 -3.81
C THR A 38 -15.51 -7.63 -3.55
N ALA A 39 -14.26 -7.66 -3.07
CA ALA A 39 -13.62 -8.81 -2.45
C ALA A 39 -13.14 -8.40 -1.03
N ARG A 40 -12.72 -9.38 -0.21
CA ARG A 40 -12.09 -9.09 1.08
C ARG A 40 -10.59 -9.39 1.00
N LEU A 41 -9.78 -8.53 1.60
CA LEU A 41 -8.33 -8.69 1.69
C LEU A 41 -7.91 -8.61 3.15
N ARG A 42 -7.30 -9.68 3.66
CA ARG A 42 -6.53 -9.68 4.89
C ARG A 42 -5.08 -9.36 4.57
N VAL A 43 -4.50 -8.40 5.29
CA VAL A 43 -3.08 -8.05 5.23
C VAL A 43 -2.45 -8.39 6.57
N ILE A 44 -1.32 -9.11 6.53
CA ILE A 44 -0.46 -9.43 7.67
C ILE A 44 0.95 -8.99 7.28
N ALA A 45 1.53 -8.02 7.99
CA ALA A 45 2.83 -7.48 7.60
C ALA A 45 3.68 -6.96 8.77
N ASP A 46 5.00 -7.12 8.67
CA ASP A 46 6.00 -6.53 9.60
C ASP A 46 6.42 -5.10 9.20
N GLY A 47 5.82 -4.58 8.13
CA GLY A 47 6.05 -3.25 7.59
C GLY A 47 4.75 -2.58 7.13
N MET A 48 4.87 -1.39 6.57
CA MET A 48 3.74 -0.64 6.06
C MET A 48 3.24 -1.22 4.74
N VAL A 49 1.94 -1.51 4.67
CA VAL A 49 1.22 -1.86 3.44
C VAL A 49 0.25 -0.75 3.10
N ARG A 50 0.42 -0.17 1.91
CA ARG A 50 -0.49 0.79 1.30
C ARG A 50 -1.13 0.19 0.06
N ALA A 51 -2.29 0.69 -0.31
CA ALA A 51 -3.00 0.25 -1.49
C ALA A 51 -3.46 1.42 -2.37
N VAL A 52 -3.60 1.12 -3.66
CA VAL A 52 -4.19 1.98 -4.67
C VAL A 52 -5.28 1.18 -5.38
N PRO A 53 -6.57 1.51 -5.16
CA PRO A 53 -7.67 0.80 -5.79
C PRO A 53 -7.79 1.15 -7.28
N GLU A 54 -8.30 0.21 -8.07
CA GLU A 54 -8.62 0.36 -9.49
C GLU A 54 -7.46 0.68 -10.45
N LYS A 55 -6.20 0.55 -9.99
CA LYS A 55 -4.99 0.75 -10.78
C LYS A 55 -4.03 -0.41 -10.63
N ASP A 56 -3.22 -0.65 -11.66
CA ASP A 56 -2.15 -1.64 -11.68
C ASP A 56 -0.75 -1.05 -11.46
N CYS A 57 -0.69 0.26 -11.20
CA CYS A 57 0.49 1.03 -10.84
C CYS A 57 0.19 1.87 -9.58
N VAL A 58 1.24 2.33 -8.90
CA VAL A 58 1.11 3.18 -7.71
C VAL A 58 0.86 4.63 -8.10
N ASP A 59 -0.27 5.17 -7.63
CA ASP A 59 -0.66 6.56 -7.75
C ASP A 59 -1.35 7.03 -6.46
N TRP A 60 -0.63 7.79 -5.64
CA TRP A 60 -1.12 8.30 -4.36
C TRP A 60 -2.18 9.40 -4.47
N TYR A 61 -2.38 9.94 -5.68
CA TYR A 61 -3.42 10.92 -5.94
C TYR A 61 -4.78 10.26 -6.19
N SER A 62 -4.81 8.94 -6.36
CA SER A 62 -6.03 8.20 -6.62
C SER A 62 -6.99 8.19 -5.42
N PRO A 63 -8.30 8.34 -5.65
CA PRO A 63 -9.30 8.19 -4.60
C PRO A 63 -9.19 6.84 -3.89
N GLY A 64 -9.24 6.85 -2.56
CA GLY A 64 -9.15 5.64 -1.74
C GLY A 64 -7.73 5.10 -1.53
N ALA A 65 -6.70 5.69 -2.16
CA ALA A 65 -5.31 5.31 -1.89
C ALA A 65 -4.89 5.67 -0.46
N GLY A 66 -4.18 4.76 0.23
CA GLY A 66 -3.79 4.97 1.62
C GLY A 66 -3.23 3.73 2.31
N VAL A 67 -3.01 3.83 3.62
CA VAL A 67 -2.45 2.76 4.47
C VAL A 67 -3.53 1.75 4.86
N ILE A 68 -3.24 0.46 4.66
CA ILE A 68 -4.07 -0.64 5.19
C ILE A 68 -3.55 -1.06 6.56
N ALA A 69 -2.27 -1.43 6.63
CA ALA A 69 -1.65 -1.96 7.84
C ALA A 69 -0.24 -1.43 8.02
N VAL A 70 0.16 -1.17 9.27
CA VAL A 70 1.52 -0.75 9.62
C VAL A 70 1.80 -1.02 11.10
N PRO A 71 2.90 -1.72 11.47
CA PRO A 71 3.19 -1.97 12.89
C PRO A 71 3.58 -0.72 13.67
N THR A 72 4.21 0.24 12.99
CA THR A 72 4.67 1.49 13.58
C THR A 72 3.48 2.40 13.89
N LYS A 73 3.44 2.95 15.12
CA LYS A 73 2.40 3.90 15.53
C LYS A 73 2.59 5.26 14.87
N GLY A 74 1.49 6.00 14.73
CA GLY A 74 1.50 7.40 14.26
C GLY A 74 1.12 7.58 12.79
N PHE A 75 0.83 6.51 12.08
CA PHE A 75 0.26 6.54 10.73
C PHE A 75 -1.26 6.36 10.78
N ALA A 76 -1.96 6.78 9.73
CA ALA A 76 -3.39 6.60 9.64
C ALA A 76 -3.70 5.25 8.98
N ASP A 77 -3.79 4.20 9.79
CA ASP A 77 -3.96 2.81 9.36
C ASP A 77 -5.35 2.24 9.66
N ARG A 78 -5.56 0.97 9.30
CA ARG A 78 -6.77 0.19 9.60
C ARG A 78 -6.47 -1.04 10.44
N ASN A 79 -5.41 -0.99 11.25
CA ASN A 79 -4.98 -2.12 12.07
C ASN A 79 -6.13 -2.61 12.96
N GLY A 80 -6.32 -3.92 13.00
CA GLY A 80 -7.37 -4.58 13.79
C GLY A 80 -8.76 -4.57 13.16
N GLU A 81 -8.96 -3.97 11.98
CA GLU A 81 -10.23 -4.10 11.25
C GLU A 81 -10.48 -5.56 10.87
N THR A 82 -11.70 -6.05 11.10
CA THR A 82 -12.11 -7.41 10.77
C THR A 82 -13.43 -7.41 10.00
N LEU A 83 -13.48 -8.25 8.98
CA LEU A 83 -14.64 -8.55 8.14
C LEU A 83 -15.09 -10.01 8.34
N GLY A 84 -14.56 -10.71 9.34
CA GLY A 84 -14.86 -12.12 9.62
C GLY A 84 -14.42 -13.05 8.49
N MET A 85 -13.22 -12.83 7.94
CA MET A 85 -12.66 -13.72 6.92
C MET A 85 -12.32 -15.11 7.51
N PRO A 86 -12.26 -16.18 6.67
CA PRO A 86 -11.90 -17.54 7.09
C PRO A 86 -10.56 -17.64 7.83
N ALA A 87 -10.30 -18.79 8.46
CA ALA A 87 -9.11 -19.03 9.26
C ALA A 87 -7.81 -18.58 8.56
N SER A 88 -6.99 -17.87 9.31
CA SER A 88 -5.75 -17.22 8.87
C SER A 88 -4.53 -18.07 9.20
N VAL A 89 -3.41 -17.81 8.52
CA VAL A 89 -2.12 -18.07 9.17
C VAL A 89 -1.97 -17.22 10.43
N SER A 90 -1.27 -17.73 11.44
CA SER A 90 -1.00 -16.97 12.67
C SER A 90 -0.06 -15.80 12.38
N ALA A 91 -0.49 -14.59 12.71
CA ALA A 91 0.38 -13.41 12.73
C ALA A 91 1.49 -13.57 13.78
N GLN A 92 2.69 -13.09 13.46
CA GLN A 92 3.82 -13.10 14.37
C GLN A 92 3.80 -11.88 15.29
N ALA A 93 4.56 -11.95 16.40
CA ALA A 93 4.73 -10.80 17.28
C ALA A 93 5.41 -9.65 16.51
N GLY A 94 4.72 -8.50 16.42
CA GLY A 94 5.18 -7.34 15.65
C GLY A 94 4.50 -7.18 14.29
N ASP A 95 3.69 -8.15 13.84
CA ASP A 95 2.89 -8.00 12.63
C ASP A 95 1.69 -7.07 12.89
N ALA A 96 1.42 -6.21 11.90
CA ALA A 96 0.14 -5.52 11.76
C ALA A 96 -0.82 -6.38 10.95
N VAL A 97 -2.07 -6.44 11.40
CA VAL A 97 -3.14 -7.21 10.75
C VAL A 97 -4.34 -6.32 10.49
N SER A 98 -4.92 -6.41 9.29
CA SER A 98 -6.15 -5.71 8.92
C SER A 98 -6.91 -6.46 7.84
N GLU A 99 -8.24 -6.49 7.92
CA GLU A 99 -9.13 -6.99 6.88
C GLU A 99 -9.91 -5.82 6.27
N VAL A 100 -9.83 -5.65 4.96
CA VAL A 100 -10.45 -4.52 4.24
C VAL A 100 -11.22 -5.00 3.01
N LEU A 101 -12.19 -4.20 2.57
CA LEU A 101 -12.87 -4.42 1.30
C LEU A 101 -12.03 -3.86 0.16
N VAL A 102 -11.93 -4.60 -0.94
CA VAL A 102 -11.21 -4.17 -2.15
C VAL A 102 -12.12 -4.26 -3.38
N PRO A 103 -11.94 -3.42 -4.41
CA PRO A 103 -12.75 -3.48 -5.62
C PRO A 103 -12.49 -4.79 -6.36
N ALA A 104 -13.55 -5.47 -6.79
CA ALA A 104 -13.45 -6.67 -7.62
C ALA A 104 -13.49 -6.33 -9.11
N GLY A 105 -12.86 -7.17 -9.92
CA GLY A 105 -12.85 -7.07 -11.39
C GLY A 105 -11.97 -5.95 -11.96
N LYS A 106 -11.37 -5.13 -11.10
CA LYS A 106 -10.43 -4.07 -11.47
C LYS A 106 -9.06 -4.33 -10.87
N PRO A 107 -7.97 -3.81 -11.48
CA PRO A 107 -6.65 -3.92 -10.87
C PRO A 107 -6.61 -3.28 -9.48
N PHE A 108 -5.83 -3.90 -8.60
CA PHE A 108 -5.60 -3.44 -7.24
C PHE A 108 -4.11 -3.52 -6.97
N THR A 109 -3.50 -2.38 -6.64
CA THR A 109 -2.05 -2.29 -6.42
C THR A 109 -1.74 -2.16 -4.94
N LEU A 110 -0.71 -2.89 -4.52
CA LEU A 110 -0.17 -2.91 -3.17
C LEU A 110 1.27 -2.42 -3.20
N HIS A 111 1.61 -1.67 -2.16
CA HIS A 111 2.92 -1.10 -1.91
C HIS A 111 3.34 -1.46 -0.49
N PHE A 112 4.47 -2.13 -0.36
CA PHE A 112 5.05 -2.56 0.91
C PHE A 112 6.37 -1.83 1.16
N LEU A 113 6.55 -1.38 2.41
CA LEU A 113 7.76 -0.77 2.92
C LEU A 113 8.07 -1.34 4.31
N ASP A 114 9.21 -2.00 4.49
CA ASP A 114 9.58 -2.69 5.74
C ASP A 114 10.01 -1.78 6.91
N GLY A 115 10.00 -0.46 6.71
CA GLY A 115 10.42 0.52 7.72
C GLY A 115 11.94 0.64 7.91
N GLY A 116 12.72 -0.12 7.16
CA GLY A 116 14.17 -0.08 7.16
C GLY A 116 14.82 -0.76 8.35
N ARG A 117 15.93 -1.46 8.09
CA ARG A 117 16.78 -2.04 9.13
C ARG A 117 18.23 -1.62 8.95
N SER A 118 18.89 -1.33 10.06
CA SER A 118 20.34 -1.10 10.06
C SER A 118 21.04 -2.39 9.65
N ALA A 119 21.67 -2.38 8.48
CA ALA A 119 22.50 -3.45 7.95
C ALA A 119 23.99 -3.28 8.32
N GLY A 120 24.33 -2.19 9.01
CA GLY A 120 25.68 -1.78 9.39
C GLY A 120 25.68 -0.42 10.09
N TYR A 121 26.85 0.00 10.60
CA TYR A 121 27.01 1.22 11.41
C TYR A 121 26.44 2.49 10.75
N ASP A 122 26.45 2.57 9.41
CA ASP A 122 25.93 3.72 8.63
C ASP A 122 24.98 3.32 7.47
N THR A 123 24.46 2.10 7.45
CA THR A 123 23.62 1.64 6.33
C THR A 123 22.27 1.14 6.80
N VAL A 124 21.20 1.72 6.27
CA VAL A 124 19.83 1.22 6.41
C VAL A 124 19.42 0.59 5.08
N GLN A 125 19.05 -0.68 5.10
CA GLN A 125 18.44 -1.36 3.95
C GLN A 125 16.93 -1.32 4.12
N ASN A 126 16.24 -0.86 3.08
CA ASN A 126 14.78 -0.85 3.02
C ASN A 126 14.35 -1.87 1.96
N CYS A 127 13.39 -2.72 2.30
CA CYS A 127 12.64 -3.49 1.32
C CYS A 127 11.46 -2.65 0.80
N LEU A 128 11.40 -2.56 -0.53
CA LEU A 128 10.27 -2.01 -1.26
C LEU A 128 9.65 -3.08 -2.18
N GLY A 129 8.41 -3.45 -1.88
CA GLY A 129 7.62 -4.37 -2.70
C GLY A 129 6.45 -3.65 -3.38
N MET A 130 6.33 -3.77 -4.69
CA MET A 130 5.21 -3.18 -5.44
C MET A 130 4.62 -4.21 -6.39
N PHE A 131 3.35 -4.52 -6.22
CA PHE A 131 2.67 -5.51 -7.05
C PHE A 131 1.18 -5.24 -7.17
N SER A 132 0.60 -5.73 -8.25
CA SER A 132 -0.83 -5.63 -8.53
C SER A 132 -1.43 -6.98 -8.88
N PHE A 133 -2.74 -7.11 -8.62
CA PHE A 133 -3.55 -8.24 -9.02
C PHE A 133 -4.98 -7.77 -9.28
N VAL A 134 -5.86 -8.66 -9.76
CA VAL A 134 -7.28 -8.35 -10.00
C VAL A 134 -8.12 -9.22 -9.05
N PRO A 135 -8.71 -8.64 -7.98
CA PRO A 135 -9.56 -9.38 -7.06
C PRO A 135 -10.83 -9.89 -7.76
N GLN A 136 -11.27 -11.09 -7.43
CA GLN A 136 -12.52 -11.67 -7.92
C GLN A 136 -13.66 -11.36 -6.95
N LYS A 137 -14.86 -11.15 -7.49
CA LYS A 137 -16.05 -10.83 -6.70
C LYS A 137 -16.29 -11.89 -5.62
N GLY A 138 -16.47 -11.43 -4.38
CA GLY A 138 -16.79 -12.28 -3.23
C GLY A 138 -15.65 -13.20 -2.78
N ALA A 139 -14.46 -13.07 -3.35
CA ALA A 139 -13.31 -13.87 -2.93
C ALA A 139 -12.64 -13.28 -1.69
N ASP A 140 -12.00 -14.16 -0.93
CA ASP A 140 -11.21 -13.82 0.24
C ASP A 140 -9.73 -14.00 -0.07
N TYR A 141 -8.96 -12.93 0.08
CA TYR A 141 -7.54 -12.91 -0.17
C TYR A 141 -6.74 -12.70 1.11
N GLU A 142 -5.63 -13.39 1.26
CA GLU A 142 -4.69 -13.21 2.36
C GLU A 142 -3.31 -12.85 1.81
N LEU A 143 -2.81 -11.70 2.25
CA LEU A 143 -1.49 -11.20 1.96
C LEU A 143 -0.62 -11.29 3.21
N VAL A 144 0.45 -12.06 3.15
CA VAL A 144 1.48 -12.13 4.20
C VAL A 144 2.77 -11.59 3.62
N VAL A 145 3.29 -10.46 4.11
CA VAL A 145 4.50 -9.81 3.58
C VAL A 145 5.45 -9.48 4.71
N HIS A 146 6.71 -9.93 4.57
CA HIS A 146 7.76 -9.66 5.55
C HIS A 146 9.02 -9.14 4.87
N GLY A 147 9.65 -8.11 5.45
CA GLY A 147 10.83 -7.45 4.88
C GLY A 147 12.13 -8.25 5.02
N TYR A 148 12.26 -9.02 6.11
CA TYR A 148 13.57 -9.54 6.58
C TYR A 148 14.25 -10.58 5.68
N SER A 149 13.52 -11.43 4.95
CA SER A 149 14.11 -12.58 4.26
C SER A 149 13.88 -12.67 2.75
N ALA A 150 12.90 -11.96 2.19
CA ALA A 150 12.50 -12.16 0.79
C ALA A 150 12.11 -10.88 0.02
N CYS A 151 12.14 -9.72 0.67
CA CYS A 151 11.52 -8.49 0.18
C CYS A 151 10.22 -8.74 -0.61
N GLY A 152 9.33 -9.51 0.02
CA GLY A 152 8.28 -10.18 -0.69
C GLY A 152 7.33 -10.88 0.26
N GLY A 153 6.14 -11.17 -0.27
CA GLY A 153 5.11 -11.87 0.48
C GLY A 153 4.49 -13.00 -0.32
N THR A 154 3.49 -13.64 0.28
CA THR A 154 2.57 -14.55 -0.40
C THR A 154 1.21 -13.88 -0.48
N LEU A 155 0.54 -14.03 -1.63
CA LEU A 155 -0.86 -13.63 -1.79
C LEU A 155 -1.64 -14.89 -2.12
N LYS A 156 -2.59 -15.25 -1.27
CA LYS A 156 -3.38 -16.46 -1.41
C LYS A 156 -4.86 -16.12 -1.50
N ARG A 157 -5.60 -17.00 -2.15
CA ARG A 157 -7.06 -17.00 -2.17
C ARG A 157 -7.54 -18.07 -1.19
N LEU A 158 -8.27 -17.69 -0.15
CA LEU A 158 -8.55 -18.56 1.00
C LEU A 158 -9.60 -19.65 0.72
N ASP A 159 -10.59 -19.36 -0.12
CA ASP A 159 -11.65 -20.33 -0.52
C ASP A 159 -11.11 -21.48 -1.37
N LYS A 160 -10.00 -21.27 -2.10
CA LYS A 160 -9.36 -22.27 -2.95
C LYS A 160 -7.99 -22.74 -2.44
N ALA A 161 -7.47 -22.11 -1.40
CA ALA A 161 -6.11 -22.31 -0.89
C ALA A 161 -5.03 -22.26 -1.99
N GLU A 162 -5.19 -21.37 -2.97
CA GLU A 162 -4.29 -21.23 -4.12
C GLU A 162 -3.45 -19.95 -4.03
N ASP A 163 -2.22 -20.01 -4.53
CA ASP A 163 -1.39 -18.82 -4.71
C ASP A 163 -1.94 -17.97 -5.86
N VAL A 164 -2.04 -16.67 -5.62
CA VAL A 164 -2.52 -15.70 -6.61
C VAL A 164 -1.32 -15.10 -7.32
N ALA A 165 -1.33 -15.19 -8.64
CA ALA A 165 -0.31 -14.55 -9.48
C ALA A 165 -0.33 -13.03 -9.26
N ARG A 166 0.85 -12.48 -8.98
CA ARG A 166 1.07 -11.04 -8.79
C ARG A 166 1.84 -10.51 -9.98
N ARG A 167 1.43 -9.37 -10.52
CA ARG A 167 2.21 -8.62 -11.49
C ARG A 167 3.07 -7.61 -10.73
N LYS A 168 4.34 -7.47 -11.12
CA LYS A 168 5.15 -6.35 -10.64
C LYS A 168 4.44 -5.04 -11.02
N ALA A 169 4.37 -4.11 -10.06
CA ALA A 169 3.83 -2.78 -10.29
C ALA A 169 4.96 -1.75 -10.24
N ASP A 170 4.78 -0.68 -11.00
CA ASP A 170 5.64 0.50 -10.99
C ASP A 170 4.82 1.72 -10.56
N TYR A 171 5.45 2.89 -10.45
CA TYR A 171 4.73 4.15 -10.25
C TYR A 171 4.06 4.59 -11.55
N CYS A 172 2.81 5.06 -11.48
CA CYS A 172 2.11 5.54 -12.68
C CYS A 172 2.77 6.80 -13.29
N SER A 173 3.53 7.54 -12.49
CA SER A 173 4.31 8.70 -12.93
C SER A 173 5.50 8.93 -12.00
N ALA A 174 6.49 9.70 -12.46
CA ALA A 174 7.61 10.12 -11.63
C ALA A 174 7.13 10.84 -10.35
N MET A 175 6.06 11.64 -10.45
CA MET A 175 5.47 12.36 -9.31
C MET A 175 4.83 11.46 -8.27
N ALA A 176 4.51 10.20 -8.59
CA ALA A 176 3.97 9.25 -7.62
C ALA A 176 5.06 8.56 -6.78
N ASN A 177 6.34 8.70 -7.15
CA ASN A 177 7.49 8.18 -6.42
C ASN A 177 8.03 9.14 -5.34
N PHE A 178 7.54 10.38 -5.30
CA PHE A 178 7.96 11.42 -4.35
C PHE A 178 6.84 11.69 -3.35
#